data_AF-A0A8J4DWS2-F1
#
_entry.id   AF-A0A8J4DWS2-F1
#
_cell.length_a   1.000
_cell.length_b   1.000
_cell.length_c   1.000
_cell.angle_alpha   90.00
_cell.angle_beta   90.00
_cell.angle_gamma   90.00
#
_symmetry.space_group_name_H-M   'P 1'
#
loop_
_entity.id
_entity.type
_entity.pdbx_description
1 polymer ?
#
loop_
_entity_poly.entity_id
_entity_poly.type
_entity_poly.pdbx_seq_one_letter_code
_entity_poly.pdbx_strand_id
1 'polypeptide(L)'
;MRYMWYWQGLRWAPGGLLLLTTATVTVVPMPWPVRWVVWLVAVVGSARMHSLAGRYYARTFPNIRPGRLTHGGILASGLLIAALVIDTVWTPPVLVTAVVGAAVLLGYGLATGGGRPHHVGGMAVLMALAPLPVIGVVDDARQRVLLWLFACGVLYPVLAVLDHRELTLKRRQCAGRLRRTTMV
;
A
#
# COMPACT_ATOMS: atom_id res chain seq x y z
N MET A 1 16.45 13.24 14.06
CA MET A 1 15.25 12.59 13.49
C MET A 1 15.68 11.51 12.49
N ARG A 2 15.89 10.25 12.91
CA ARG A 2 16.39 9.16 12.04
C ARG A 2 15.29 8.35 11.31
N TYR A 3 14.00 8.61 11.57
CA TYR A 3 12.89 7.75 11.10
C TYR A 3 12.08 8.29 9.90
N MET A 4 12.45 9.44 9.31
CA MET A 4 11.69 10.04 8.20
C MET A 4 11.94 9.37 6.83
N TRP A 5 12.85 8.40 6.76
CA TRP A 5 13.35 7.79 5.52
C TRP A 5 12.40 6.76 4.90
N TYR A 6 11.49 6.21 5.69
CA TYR A 6 10.55 5.17 5.25
C TYR A 6 9.16 5.70 4.91
N TRP A 7 8.91 7.01 5.02
CA TRP A 7 7.59 7.57 4.72
C TRP A 7 7.32 7.59 3.22
N GLN A 8 6.31 6.83 2.83
CA GLN A 8 5.91 6.72 1.44
C GLN A 8 4.80 7.73 1.08
N GLY A 9 3.91 8.09 2.02
CA GLY A 9 2.88 9.10 1.81
C GLY A 9 1.99 8.81 0.60
N LEU A 10 1.65 9.85 -0.17
CA LEU A 10 0.88 9.73 -1.41
C LEU A 10 1.53 8.82 -2.47
N ARG A 11 2.78 8.37 -2.31
CA ARG A 11 3.44 7.48 -3.29
C ARG A 11 2.86 6.05 -3.31
N TRP A 12 2.13 5.66 -2.26
CA TRP A 12 1.40 4.37 -2.22
C TRP A 12 0.08 4.39 -2.98
N ALA A 13 -0.58 5.55 -3.08
CA ALA A 13 -1.88 5.66 -3.71
C ALA A 13 -1.89 5.18 -5.18
N PRO A 14 -0.92 5.52 -6.04
CA PRO A 14 -0.90 5.04 -7.42
C PRO A 14 -0.77 3.51 -7.53
N GLY A 15 -0.02 2.88 -6.63
CA GLY A 15 0.08 1.42 -6.57
C GLY A 15 -1.26 0.80 -6.22
N GLY A 16 -1.95 1.35 -5.21
CA GLY A 16 -3.30 0.92 -4.84
C GLY A 16 -4.30 1.06 -5.98
N LEU A 17 -4.34 2.20 -6.65
CA LEU A 17 -5.21 2.42 -7.81
C LEU A 17 -4.94 1.42 -8.94
N LEU A 18 -3.68 1.04 -9.16
CA LEU A 18 -3.31 0.04 -10.15
C LEU A 18 -3.83 -1.36 -9.76
N LEU A 19 -3.68 -1.76 -8.49
CA LEU A 19 -4.19 -3.05 -7.99
C LEU A 19 -5.72 -3.10 -8.07
N LEU A 20 -6.40 -2.02 -7.67
CA LEU A 20 -7.85 -1.87 -7.77
C LEU A 20 -8.30 -1.98 -9.22
N THR A 21 -7.66 -1.24 -10.13
CA THR A 21 -7.99 -1.30 -11.56
C THR A 21 -7.77 -2.70 -12.11
N THR A 22 -6.67 -3.37 -11.75
CA THR A 22 -6.37 -4.73 -12.17
C THR A 22 -7.45 -5.72 -11.72
N ALA A 23 -7.92 -5.60 -10.47
CA ALA A 23 -9.02 -6.41 -9.97
C ALA A 23 -10.31 -6.11 -10.76
N THR A 24 -10.67 -4.84 -10.93
CA THR A 24 -11.91 -4.42 -11.60
C THR A 24 -11.96 -4.86 -13.06
N VAL A 25 -10.92 -4.60 -13.86
CA VAL A 25 -10.91 -4.93 -15.29
C VAL A 25 -10.92 -6.44 -15.54
N THR A 26 -10.52 -7.24 -14.55
CA THR A 26 -10.52 -8.71 -14.62
C THR A 26 -11.90 -9.30 -14.32
N VAL A 27 -12.71 -8.62 -13.51
CA VAL A 27 -14.06 -9.08 -13.12
C VAL A 27 -15.15 -8.49 -14.01
N VAL A 28 -15.03 -7.21 -14.38
CA VAL A 28 -16.04 -6.52 -15.17
C VAL A 28 -16.00 -7.02 -16.63
N PRO A 29 -17.15 -7.44 -17.19
CA PRO A 29 -17.23 -7.83 -18.59
C PRO A 29 -16.94 -6.59 -19.47
N MET A 30 -15.86 -6.66 -20.24
CA MET A 30 -15.41 -5.62 -21.15
C MET A 30 -14.91 -6.28 -22.44
N PRO A 31 -15.06 -5.63 -23.61
CA PRO A 31 -14.39 -6.09 -24.83
C PRO A 31 -12.87 -6.21 -24.59
N TRP A 32 -12.26 -7.28 -25.10
CA TRP A 32 -10.82 -7.55 -24.98
C TRP A 32 -9.92 -6.33 -25.24
N PRO A 33 -10.06 -5.58 -26.35
CA PRO A 33 -9.19 -4.43 -26.60
C PRO A 33 -9.41 -3.30 -25.59
N VAL A 34 -10.65 -3.08 -25.15
CA VAL A 34 -10.97 -2.04 -24.15
C VAL A 34 -10.31 -2.35 -22.81
N ARG A 35 -10.33 -3.61 -22.38
CA ARG A 35 -9.66 -4.06 -21.14
C ARG A 35 -8.18 -3.68 -21.13
N TRP A 36 -7.47 -3.96 -22.23
CA TRP A 36 -6.04 -3.65 -22.33
C TRP A 36 -5.75 -2.16 -22.36
N VAL A 37 -6.59 -1.38 -23.06
CA VAL A 37 -6.46 0.08 -23.07
C VAL A 37 -6.64 0.65 -21.68
N VAL A 38 -7.68 0.25 -20.94
CA VAL A 38 -7.93 0.71 -19.56
C VAL A 38 -6.77 0.32 -18.64
N TRP A 39 -6.30 -0.93 -18.74
CA TRP A 39 -5.18 -1.41 -17.92
C TRP A 39 -3.88 -0.65 -18.24
N LEU A 40 -3.57 -0.43 -19.52
CA LEU A 40 -2.39 0.33 -19.94
C LEU A 40 -2.44 1.78 -19.47
N VAL A 41 -3.60 2.45 -19.60
CA VAL A 41 -3.82 3.80 -19.08
C VAL A 41 -3.61 3.84 -17.57
N ALA A 42 -4.08 2.84 -16.84
CA ALA A 42 -3.86 2.74 -15.40
C ALA A 42 -2.38 2.53 -15.04
N VAL A 43 -1.65 1.68 -15.75
CA VAL A 43 -0.21 1.48 -15.55
C VAL A 43 0.57 2.77 -15.78
N VAL A 44 0.36 3.42 -16.93
CA VAL A 44 1.05 4.67 -17.30
C VAL A 44 0.66 5.79 -16.35
N GLY A 45 -0.64 5.92 -16.04
CA GLY A 45 -1.18 6.89 -15.10
C GLY A 45 -0.60 6.74 -13.71
N SER A 46 -0.56 5.51 -13.18
CA SER A 46 0.02 5.21 -11.87
C SER A 46 1.52 5.50 -11.82
N ALA A 47 2.28 5.12 -12.85
CA ALA A 47 3.71 5.46 -12.93
C ALA A 47 3.93 6.98 -12.93
N ARG A 48 3.10 7.71 -13.69
CA ARG A 48 3.16 9.17 -13.75
C ARG A 48 2.81 9.82 -12.42
N MET A 49 1.73 9.38 -11.77
CA MET A 49 1.32 9.87 -10.44
C MET A 49 2.38 9.57 -9.38
N HIS A 50 2.98 8.38 -9.41
CA HIS A 50 4.06 8.02 -8.50
C HIS A 50 5.27 8.95 -8.67
N SER A 51 5.67 9.25 -9.91
CA SER A 51 6.74 10.21 -10.21
C SER A 51 6.41 11.64 -9.74
N LEU A 52 5.17 12.10 -9.95
CA LEU A 52 4.70 13.41 -9.49
C LEU A 52 4.71 13.51 -7.96
N ALA A 53 4.19 12.50 -7.27
CA ALA A 53 4.26 12.40 -5.81
C ALA A 53 5.72 12.37 -5.34
N GLY A 54 6.58 11.62 -6.04
CA GLY A 54 8.04 11.63 -5.91
C GLY A 54 8.61 13.04 -5.80
N ARG A 55 8.39 13.84 -6.85
CA ARG A 55 8.87 15.23 -6.97
C ARG A 55 8.23 16.15 -5.93
N TYR A 56 6.94 16.03 -5.67
CA TYR A 56 6.24 16.81 -4.65
C TYR A 56 6.88 16.62 -3.27
N TYR A 57 7.12 15.37 -2.86
CA TYR A 57 7.72 15.07 -1.57
C TYR A 57 9.17 15.55 -1.46
N ALA A 58 9.95 15.40 -2.54
CA ALA A 58 11.32 15.89 -2.57
C ALA A 58 11.41 17.42 -2.37
N ARG A 59 10.45 18.18 -2.92
CA ARG A 59 10.38 19.65 -2.74
C ARG A 59 9.84 20.05 -1.37
N THR A 60 8.81 19.36 -0.89
CA THR A 60 8.01 19.79 0.28
C THR A 60 8.60 19.29 1.60
N PHE A 61 9.29 18.15 1.55
CA PHE A 61 9.86 17.47 2.71
C PHE A 61 11.33 17.09 2.44
N PRO A 62 12.28 18.05 2.48
CA PRO A 62 13.67 17.82 2.11
C PRO A 62 14.38 16.76 2.98
N ASN A 63 13.87 16.49 4.18
CA ASN A 63 14.36 15.45 5.08
C ASN A 63 13.82 14.03 4.76
N ILE A 64 12.87 13.91 3.83
CA ILE A 64 12.34 12.62 3.35
C ILE A 64 13.06 12.28 2.05
N ARG A 65 14.12 11.47 2.15
CA ARG A 65 14.79 10.98 0.94
C ARG A 65 13.86 10.04 0.17
N PRO A 66 13.90 10.04 -1.18
CA PRO A 66 13.22 9.02 -1.96
C PRO A 66 13.72 7.65 -1.48
N GLY A 67 12.80 6.79 -1.04
CA GLY A 67 13.13 5.44 -0.60
C GLY A 67 13.76 4.71 -1.77
N ARG A 68 15.04 4.33 -1.64
CA ARG A 68 15.61 3.28 -2.48
C ARG A 68 14.88 1.99 -2.14
N LEU A 69 14.71 1.07 -3.11
CA LEU A 69 14.33 -0.30 -2.78
C LEU A 69 15.35 -0.81 -1.75
N THR A 70 14.91 -0.97 -0.51
CA THR A 70 15.74 -1.55 0.53
C THR A 70 15.68 -3.07 0.40
N HIS A 71 16.67 -3.77 0.95
CA HIS A 71 16.63 -5.23 1.07
C HIS A 71 15.32 -5.71 1.70
N GLY A 72 14.79 -4.97 2.69
CA GLY A 72 13.48 -5.26 3.31
C GLY A 72 12.29 -5.10 2.35
N GLY A 73 12.33 -4.13 1.42
CA GLY A 73 11.30 -3.98 0.39
C GLY A 73 11.32 -5.14 -0.61
N ILE A 74 12.51 -5.56 -1.07
CA ILE A 74 12.67 -6.72 -1.96
C ILE A 74 12.15 -7.99 -1.29
N LEU A 75 12.56 -8.22 -0.04
CA LEU A 75 12.12 -9.37 0.75
C LEU A 75 10.60 -9.37 0.95
N ALA A 76 10.02 -8.22 1.31
CA ALA A 76 8.57 -8.09 1.47
C ALA A 76 7.81 -8.38 0.17
N SER A 77 8.27 -7.87 -0.97
CA SER A 77 7.68 -8.18 -2.27
C SER A 77 7.81 -9.66 -2.63
N GLY A 78 8.97 -10.26 -2.38
CA GLY A 78 9.20 -11.69 -2.59
C GLY A 78 8.28 -12.57 -1.73
N LEU A 79 8.12 -12.24 -0.45
CA LEU A 79 7.21 -12.94 0.46
C LEU A 79 5.76 -12.82 0.02
N LEU A 80 5.32 -11.63 -0.42
CA LEU A 80 3.96 -11.43 -0.93
C LEU A 80 3.71 -12.23 -2.21
N ILE A 81 4.68 -12.30 -3.13
CA ILE A 81 4.57 -13.11 -4.35
C ILE A 81 4.51 -14.60 -3.99
N ALA A 82 5.38 -15.08 -3.10
CA ALA A 82 5.39 -16.46 -2.66
C ALA A 82 4.06 -16.85 -1.98
N ALA A 83 3.53 -15.98 -1.12
CA ALA A 83 2.23 -16.17 -0.48
C ALA A 83 1.08 -16.23 -1.49
N LEU A 84 1.12 -15.38 -2.52
CA LEU A 84 0.13 -15.41 -3.60
C LEU A 84 0.18 -16.73 -4.37
N VAL A 85 1.38 -17.21 -4.69
CA VAL A 85 1.58 -18.52 -5.34
C VAL A 85 0.99 -19.64 -4.48
N ILE A 86 1.26 -19.64 -3.17
CA ILE A 86 0.69 -20.61 -2.22
C ILE A 86 -0.84 -20.56 -2.24
N ASP A 87 -1.44 -19.37 -2.18
CA ASP A 87 -2.89 -19.22 -2.21
C ASP A 87 -3.53 -19.70 -3.52
N THR A 88 -2.80 -19.60 -4.63
CA THR A 88 -3.28 -20.04 -5.95
C THR A 88 -3.08 -21.52 -6.23
N VAL A 89 -1.97 -22.11 -5.78
CA VAL A 89 -1.57 -23.48 -6.16
C VAL A 89 -1.99 -24.49 -5.09
N TRP A 90 -1.84 -24.16 -3.82
CA TRP A 90 -2.12 -25.09 -2.71
C TRP A 90 -3.49 -24.86 -2.06
N THR A 91 -4.16 -23.76 -2.41
CA THR A 91 -5.51 -23.41 -1.93
C THR A 91 -5.72 -23.68 -0.43
N PRO A 92 -4.84 -23.15 0.45
CA PRO A 92 -4.94 -23.36 1.88
C PRO A 92 -6.30 -22.91 2.43
N PRO A 93 -6.71 -23.43 3.60
CA PRO A 93 -7.96 -23.02 4.23
C PRO A 93 -7.97 -21.53 4.60
N VAL A 94 -6.80 -20.91 4.79
CA VAL A 94 -6.66 -19.47 5.08
C VAL A 94 -6.01 -18.74 3.92
N LEU A 95 -6.32 -17.46 3.72
CA LEU A 95 -5.65 -16.62 2.73
C LEU A 95 -4.27 -16.21 3.25
N VAL A 96 -3.22 -16.96 2.89
CA VAL A 96 -1.84 -16.79 3.37
C VAL A 96 -1.29 -15.42 2.98
N THR A 97 -1.63 -14.92 1.80
CA THR A 97 -1.25 -13.58 1.34
C THR A 97 -1.79 -12.49 2.28
N ALA A 98 -2.95 -12.72 2.89
CA ALA A 98 -3.53 -11.78 3.85
C ALA A 98 -2.73 -11.70 5.14
N VAL A 99 -2.32 -12.85 5.66
CA VAL A 99 -1.46 -12.96 6.85
C VAL A 99 -0.10 -12.35 6.59
N VAL A 100 0.54 -12.71 5.46
CA VAL A 100 1.84 -12.18 5.07
C VAL A 100 1.77 -10.67 4.83
N GLY A 101 0.71 -10.17 4.18
CA GLY A 101 0.49 -8.74 3.99
C GLY A 101 0.29 -7.98 5.29
N ALA A 102 -0.43 -8.53 6.26
CA ALA A 102 -0.54 -7.96 7.60
C ALA A 102 0.83 -7.90 8.31
N ALA A 103 1.64 -8.96 8.21
CA ALA A 103 2.99 -9.00 8.77
C ALA A 103 3.94 -7.98 8.11
N VAL A 104 3.86 -7.82 6.79
CA VAL A 104 4.62 -6.81 6.04
C VAL A 104 4.22 -5.40 6.48
N LEU A 105 2.91 -5.14 6.61
CA LEU A 105 2.41 -3.84 7.05
C LEU A 105 2.82 -3.52 8.50
N LEU A 106 2.84 -4.54 9.39
CA LEU A 106 3.38 -4.42 10.74
C LEU A 106 4.87 -4.07 10.72
N GLY A 107 5.66 -4.83 9.97
CA GLY A 107 7.10 -4.62 9.84
C GLY A 107 7.43 -3.22 9.32
N TYR A 108 6.66 -2.74 8.34
CA TYR A 108 6.76 -1.36 7.85
C TYR A 108 6.38 -0.33 8.92
N GLY A 109 5.29 -0.56 9.67
CA GLY A 109 4.88 0.28 10.79
C GLY A 109 5.97 0.40 11.86
N LEU A 110 6.57 -0.72 12.25
CA LEU A 110 7.68 -0.76 13.22
C LEU A 110 8.93 -0.05 12.68
N ALA A 111 9.31 -0.30 11.43
CA ALA A 111 10.48 0.31 10.78
C ALA A 111 10.38 1.84 10.68
N THR A 112 9.16 2.38 10.65
CA THR A 112 8.93 3.83 10.56
C THR A 112 8.88 4.55 11.93
N GLY A 113 9.23 3.86 13.01
CA GLY A 113 9.39 4.44 14.36
C GLY A 113 8.18 4.31 15.29
N GLY A 114 7.24 3.40 15.00
CA GLY A 114 6.13 3.06 15.91
C GLY A 114 4.79 2.89 15.21
N GLY A 115 4.00 1.90 15.68
CA GLY A 115 2.73 1.46 15.10
C GLY A 115 1.69 2.56 15.00
N ARG A 116 1.59 3.18 13.82
CA ARG A 116 0.58 4.21 13.55
C ARG A 116 -0.80 3.56 13.56
N PRO A 117 -1.82 4.20 14.15
CA PRO A 117 -3.14 3.60 14.32
C PRO A 117 -3.77 3.20 12.99
N HIS A 118 -3.50 3.95 11.91
CA HIS A 118 -4.00 3.60 10.58
C HIS A 118 -3.30 2.36 9.97
N HIS A 119 -2.05 2.08 10.32
CA HIS A 119 -1.39 0.83 9.91
C HIS A 119 -1.97 -0.37 10.67
N VAL A 120 -2.28 -0.21 11.96
CA VAL A 120 -2.99 -1.23 12.75
C VAL A 120 -4.37 -1.50 12.17
N GLY A 121 -5.12 -0.45 11.81
CA GLY A 121 -6.39 -0.59 11.10
C GLY A 121 -6.25 -1.34 9.77
N GLY A 122 -5.22 -1.01 8.99
CA GLY A 122 -4.93 -1.74 7.75
C GLY A 122 -4.58 -3.21 7.99
N MET A 123 -3.79 -3.52 9.02
CA MET A 123 -3.48 -4.90 9.39
C MET A 123 -4.74 -5.65 9.80
N ALA A 124 -5.62 -5.03 10.60
CA ALA A 124 -6.89 -5.63 11.01
C ALA A 124 -7.77 -5.95 9.81
N VAL A 125 -7.83 -5.07 8.81
CA VAL A 125 -8.53 -5.33 7.55
C VAL A 125 -7.93 -6.53 6.82
N LEU A 126 -6.61 -6.60 6.65
CA LEU A 126 -5.98 -7.73 5.96
C LEU A 126 -6.17 -9.04 6.74
N MET A 127 -6.06 -9.03 8.07
CA MET A 127 -6.31 -10.19 8.91
C MET A 127 -7.77 -10.65 8.86
N ALA A 128 -8.73 -9.72 8.74
CA ALA A 128 -10.14 -10.05 8.58
C ALA A 128 -10.45 -10.74 7.24
N LEU A 129 -9.59 -10.58 6.23
CA LEU A 129 -9.71 -11.31 4.96
C LEU A 129 -9.17 -12.75 5.04
N ALA A 130 -8.27 -13.04 5.99
CA ALA A 130 -7.63 -14.34 6.12
C ALA A 130 -8.61 -15.54 6.24
N PRO A 131 -9.70 -15.48 7.03
CA PRO A 131 -10.63 -16.59 7.18
C PRO A 131 -11.70 -16.70 6.08
N LEU A 132 -11.76 -15.75 5.12
CA LEU A 132 -12.81 -15.72 4.10
C LEU A 132 -12.94 -17.02 3.28
N PRO A 133 -11.84 -17.73 2.95
CA PRO A 133 -11.96 -19.03 2.33
C PRO A 133 -12.54 -20.12 3.24
N VAL A 134 -12.22 -20.11 4.54
CA VAL A 134 -12.77 -21.09 5.52
C VAL A 134 -14.29 -20.98 5.61
N ILE A 135 -14.82 -19.75 5.56
CA ILE A 135 -16.25 -19.48 5.71
C ILE A 135 -17.04 -19.60 4.39
N GLY A 136 -16.42 -20.11 3.31
CA GLY A 136 -17.08 -20.35 2.03
C GLY A 136 -17.44 -19.06 1.26
N VAL A 137 -16.81 -17.92 1.60
CA VAL A 137 -17.05 -16.66 0.88
C VAL A 137 -16.22 -16.59 -0.41
N VAL A 138 -15.08 -17.27 -0.45
CA VAL A 138 -14.19 -17.31 -1.62
C VAL A 138 -13.54 -18.68 -1.80
N ASP A 139 -14.17 -19.52 -2.62
CA ASP A 139 -13.67 -20.88 -2.85
C ASP A 139 -12.64 -20.94 -3.97
N ASP A 140 -12.83 -20.15 -5.03
CA ASP A 140 -11.99 -20.17 -6.22
C ASP A 140 -10.67 -19.39 -6.04
N ALA A 141 -9.56 -20.02 -6.46
CA ALA A 141 -8.21 -19.46 -6.36
C ALA A 141 -8.06 -18.10 -7.05
N ARG A 142 -8.69 -17.91 -8.22
CA ARG A 142 -8.65 -16.63 -8.94
C ARG A 142 -9.46 -15.57 -8.20
N GLN A 143 -10.62 -15.91 -7.64
CA GLN A 143 -11.40 -14.99 -6.82
C GLN A 143 -10.64 -14.54 -5.56
N ARG A 144 -9.87 -15.43 -4.93
CA ARG A 144 -9.02 -15.11 -3.76
C ARG A 144 -7.99 -14.03 -4.08
N VAL A 145 -7.30 -14.18 -5.21
CA VAL A 145 -6.34 -13.18 -5.70
C VAL A 145 -7.03 -11.85 -6.01
N LEU A 146 -8.16 -11.89 -6.70
CA LEU A 146 -8.89 -10.68 -7.07
C LEU A 146 -9.41 -9.91 -5.85
N LEU A 147 -9.91 -10.62 -4.84
CA LEU A 147 -10.32 -10.02 -3.60
C LEU A 147 -9.14 -9.37 -2.87
N TRP A 148 -8.00 -10.06 -2.81
CA TRP A 148 -6.79 -9.52 -2.21
C TRP A 148 -6.32 -8.24 -2.91
N LEU A 149 -6.23 -8.28 -4.25
CA LEU A 149 -5.87 -7.12 -5.07
C LEU A 149 -6.83 -5.95 -4.86
N PHE A 150 -8.14 -6.23 -4.80
CA PHE A 150 -9.16 -5.23 -4.52
C PHE A 150 -8.97 -4.59 -3.14
N ALA A 151 -8.81 -5.42 -2.11
CA ALA A 151 -8.63 -4.93 -0.74
C ALA A 151 -7.35 -4.09 -0.60
N CYS A 152 -6.21 -4.56 -1.13
CA CYS A 152 -4.99 -3.76 -1.19
C CYS A 152 -5.20 -2.48 -2.01
N GLY A 153 -5.95 -2.57 -3.09
CA GLY A 153 -6.25 -1.45 -3.98
C GLY A 153 -7.04 -0.33 -3.31
N VAL A 154 -7.93 -0.66 -2.37
CA VAL A 154 -8.64 0.30 -1.51
C VAL A 154 -7.78 0.74 -0.33
N LEU A 155 -7.05 -0.18 0.29
CA LEU A 155 -6.29 0.10 1.50
C LEU A 155 -5.12 1.05 1.24
N TYR A 156 -4.40 0.86 0.13
CA TYR A 156 -3.19 1.63 -0.17
C TYR A 156 -3.46 3.14 -0.33
N PRO A 157 -4.49 3.61 -1.09
CA PRO A 157 -4.83 5.01 -1.16
C PRO A 157 -5.28 5.59 0.17
N VAL A 158 -6.06 4.85 0.96
CA VAL A 158 -6.49 5.28 2.31
C VAL A 158 -5.29 5.48 3.22
N LEU A 159 -4.41 4.48 3.31
CA LEU A 159 -3.16 4.58 4.09
C LEU A 159 -2.29 5.73 3.56
N ALA A 160 -2.14 5.89 2.26
CA ALA A 160 -1.36 6.95 1.64
C ALA A 160 -1.85 8.36 2.02
N VAL A 161 -3.17 8.56 2.05
CA VAL A 161 -3.79 9.83 2.44
C VAL A 161 -3.60 10.10 3.94
N LEU A 162 -3.81 9.09 4.78
CA LEU A 162 -3.60 9.21 6.23
C LEU A 162 -2.13 9.49 6.56
N ASP A 163 -1.21 8.82 5.87
CA ASP A 163 0.22 9.02 5.98
C ASP A 163 0.63 10.44 5.56
N HIS A 164 0.06 10.93 4.46
CA HIS A 164 0.26 12.31 4.01
C HIS A 164 -0.27 13.35 5.01
N ARG A 165 -1.45 13.12 5.59
CA ARG A 165 -2.02 14.00 6.62
C ARG A 165 -1.11 14.06 7.84
N GLU A 166 -0.63 12.92 8.33
CA GLU A 166 0.25 12.86 9.50
C GLU A 166 1.59 13.59 9.25
N LEU A 167 2.20 13.41 8.07
CA LEU A 167 3.40 14.16 7.67
C LEU A 167 3.18 15.67 7.67
N THR A 168 2.05 16.10 7.12
CA THR A 168 1.71 17.52 7.01
C THR A 168 1.49 18.13 8.40
N LEU A 169 0.84 17.40 9.30
CA LEU A 169 0.66 17.81 10.70
C LEU A 169 2.00 17.95 11.43
N LYS A 170 2.87 16.94 11.33
CA LYS A 170 4.21 16.97 11.95
C LYS A 170 5.06 18.14 11.43
N ARG A 171 5.01 18.41 10.11
CA ARG A 171 5.71 19.56 9.51
C ARG A 171 5.20 20.89 10.06
N ARG A 172 3.89 21.08 10.16
CA ARG A 172 3.28 22.31 10.72
C ARG A 172 3.68 22.53 12.17
N GLN A 173 3.68 21.48 12.99
CA GLN A 173 4.08 21.54 14.39
C GLN A 173 5.56 21.95 14.56
N CYS A 174 6.46 21.40 13.74
CA CYS A 174 7.88 21.80 13.76
C CYS A 174 8.06 23.27 13.36
N ALA A 175 7.38 23.74 12.31
CA ALA A 175 7.45 25.14 11.88
C ALA A 175 6.94 26.11 12.96
N GLY A 176 5.84 25.75 13.64
CA GLY A 176 5.31 26.53 14.76
C GLY A 176 6.24 26.58 15.97
N ARG A 177 6.94 25.48 16.26
CA ARG A 177 7.89 25.39 17.38
C ARG A 177 9.13 26.26 17.13
N LEU A 178 9.67 26.26 15.91
CA LEU A 178 10.78 27.12 15.47
C LEU A 178 10.46 28.62 15.57
N ARG A 179 9.22 29.02 15.24
CA ARG A 179 8.78 30.42 15.38
C ARG A 179 8.68 30.86 16.85
N ARG A 180 8.29 29.98 17.78
CA ARG A 180 8.23 30.33 19.20
C ARG A 180 9.60 30.50 19.83
N THR A 181 10.60 29.72 19.40
CA THR A 181 11.97 29.83 19.92
C THR A 181 12.77 31.01 19.36
N THR A 182 12.31 31.65 18.28
CA THR A 182 12.96 32.84 17.69
C THR A 182 12.37 34.17 18.18
N MET A 183 11.31 34.12 18.98
CA MET A 183 10.69 35.30 19.63
C MET A 183 11.09 35.42 21.11
N VAL A 184 12.12 34.70 21.55
CA VAL A 184 12.69 34.78 22.91
C VAL A 184 14.09 35.34 22.82
#